data_AF-A0A822XUS3-F1
#
_entry.id   AF-A0A822XUS3-F1
#
_cell.length_a   1.000
_cell.length_b   1.000
_cell.length_c   1.000
_cell.angle_alpha   90.00
_cell.angle_beta   90.00
_cell.angle_gamma   90.00
#
_symmetry.space_group_name_H-M   'P 1'
#
loop_
_entity.id
_entity.type
_entity.pdbx_description
1 polymer ?
#
loop_
_entity_poly.entity_id
_entity_poly.type
_entity_poly.pdbx_seq_one_letter_code
_entity_poly.pdbx_strand_id
1 'polypeptide(L)'
;MIFPYIQFLFNPRLQLRDVDASTFLTELQLNRTYPSCGSDLSTWKVVAEIPFLDRALSLPLCRSFFIPHSWQHKNVFGMYKLLRRIPK
;
A
#
# COMPACT_ATOMS: atom_id res chain seq x y z
N MET A 1 5.41 11.57 -19.62
CA MET A 1 6.09 10.27 -19.55
C MET A 1 5.29 9.40 -18.59
N ILE A 2 4.35 8.61 -19.11
CA ILE A 2 3.34 7.86 -18.33
C ILE A 2 3.78 6.40 -18.35
N PHE A 3 4.14 5.84 -17.20
CA PHE A 3 4.54 4.44 -17.07
C PHE A 3 3.32 3.53 -17.28
N PRO A 4 3.26 2.69 -18.33
CA PRO A 4 2.03 2.02 -18.74
C PRO A 4 1.70 0.71 -17.98
N TYR A 5 2.43 0.34 -16.93
CA TYR A 5 2.26 -0.97 -16.27
C TYR A 5 2.24 -0.89 -14.74
N ILE A 6 1.44 0.02 -14.17
CA ILE A 6 1.13 -0.04 -12.73
C ILE A 6 -0.26 -0.68 -12.58
N GLN A 7 -0.28 -1.98 -12.38
CA GLN A 7 -1.50 -2.71 -12.06
C GLN A 7 -1.84 -2.49 -10.58
N PHE A 8 -2.80 -1.61 -10.31
CA PHE A 8 -3.41 -1.47 -8.99
C PHE A 8 -4.51 -2.53 -8.85
N LEU A 9 -4.29 -3.56 -8.03
CA LEU A 9 -5.28 -4.61 -7.79
C LEU A 9 -5.55 -4.76 -6.29
N PHE A 10 -6.64 -4.14 -5.85
CA PHE A 10 -7.18 -4.26 -4.50
C PHE A 10 -8.42 -5.15 -4.54
N ASN A 11 -8.24 -6.49 -4.50
CA ASN A 11 -9.35 -7.42 -4.35
C ASN A 11 -8.87 -8.80 -3.85
N PRO A 12 -9.35 -9.31 -2.69
CA PRO A 12 -9.00 -10.65 -2.22
C PRO A 12 -9.51 -11.80 -3.12
N ARG A 13 -10.34 -11.51 -4.13
CA ARG A 13 -10.81 -12.49 -5.14
C ARG A 13 -10.10 -12.40 -6.49
N LEU A 14 -9.31 -11.37 -6.74
CA LEU A 14 -8.53 -11.29 -7.98
C LEU A 14 -7.19 -11.94 -7.71
N GLN A 15 -7.08 -13.22 -8.09
CA GLN A 15 -5.78 -13.88 -8.22
C GLN A 15 -4.89 -12.96 -9.08
N LEU A 16 -3.80 -12.48 -8.49
CA LEU A 16 -2.82 -11.67 -9.19
C LEU A 16 -2.35 -12.46 -10.41
N ARG A 17 -2.76 -12.04 -11.61
CA ARG A 17 -2.31 -12.67 -12.84
C ARG A 17 -0.85 -12.30 -13.03
N ASP A 18 -0.01 -13.33 -13.05
CA ASP A 18 1.41 -13.25 -13.41
C ASP A 18 2.21 -12.19 -12.63
N VAL A 19 2.21 -12.35 -11.30
CA VAL A 19 3.14 -11.63 -10.40
C VAL A 19 4.59 -11.82 -10.86
N ASP A 20 4.87 -12.96 -11.50
CA ASP A 20 6.20 -13.30 -11.95
C ASP A 20 6.74 -12.46 -13.10
N ALA A 21 5.87 -12.01 -14.00
CA ALA A 21 6.23 -11.08 -15.06
C ALA A 21 6.37 -9.61 -14.61
N SER A 22 5.97 -9.27 -13.37
CA SER A 22 5.94 -7.88 -12.91
C SER A 22 7.30 -7.39 -12.38
N THR A 23 7.72 -6.20 -12.83
CA THR A 23 8.96 -5.53 -12.35
C THR A 23 8.71 -4.74 -11.06
N PHE A 24 7.53 -4.12 -10.97
CA PHE A 24 7.09 -3.32 -9.84
C PHE A 24 5.73 -3.82 -9.35
N LEU A 25 5.56 -3.86 -8.04
CA LEU A 25 4.32 -4.24 -7.37
C LEU A 25 3.98 -3.14 -6.37
N THR A 26 2.74 -2.66 -6.38
CA THR A 26 2.27 -1.70 -5.38
C THR A 26 1.36 -2.41 -4.39
N GLU A 27 1.74 -2.40 -3.13
CA GLU A 27 1.00 -3.02 -2.04
C GLU A 27 0.42 -1.96 -1.11
N LEU A 28 -0.84 -2.13 -0.71
CA LEU A 28 -1.44 -1.32 0.35
C LEU A 28 -1.40 -2.12 1.67
N GLN A 29 -0.49 -1.74 2.56
CA GLN A 29 -0.42 -2.28 3.91
C GLN A 29 -1.35 -1.48 4.83
N LEU A 30 -2.41 -2.13 5.29
CA LEU A 30 -3.33 -1.58 6.29
C LEU A 30 -3.12 -2.29 7.62
N ASN A 31 -3.51 -1.65 8.74
CA ASN A 31 -3.52 -2.29 10.06
C ASN A 31 -4.73 -3.24 10.17
N ARG A 32 -4.74 -4.29 9.36
CA ARG A 32 -5.79 -5.30 9.27
C ARG A 32 -5.15 -6.67 9.14
N THR A 33 -5.87 -7.71 9.55
CA THR A 33 -5.38 -9.10 9.63
C THR A 33 -5.26 -9.82 8.27
N TYR A 34 -5.06 -9.08 7.17
CA TYR A 34 -4.91 -9.67 5.84
C TYR A 34 -3.43 -9.97 5.55
N PRO A 35 -3.11 -11.09 4.90
CA PRO A 35 -1.74 -11.41 4.52
C PRO A 35 -1.22 -10.38 3.51
N SER A 36 -0.09 -9.76 3.83
CA SER A 36 0.66 -8.88 2.92
C SER A 36 1.41 -9.74 1.90
N CYS A 37 1.22 -9.47 0.61
CA CYS A 37 1.92 -10.14 -0.48
C CYS A 37 3.42 -9.82 -0.48
N GLY A 38 3.80 -8.65 0.04
CA GLY A 38 5.20 -8.24 0.22
C GLY A 38 5.91 -8.80 1.46
N SER A 39 5.34 -9.81 2.14
CA SER A 39 6.04 -10.46 3.27
C SER A 39 7.31 -11.19 2.85
N ASP A 40 7.39 -11.64 1.59
CA ASP A 40 8.53 -12.37 1.05
C ASP A 40 9.64 -11.42 0.62
N LEU A 41 10.40 -10.95 1.62
CA LEU A 41 11.57 -10.06 1.49
C LEU A 41 12.70 -10.64 0.61
N SER A 42 12.66 -11.95 0.30
CA SER A 42 13.62 -12.61 -0.59
C SER A 42 13.38 -12.30 -2.07
N THR A 43 12.15 -11.93 -2.45
CA THR A 43 11.76 -11.70 -3.86
C THR A 43 11.58 -10.23 -4.17
N TRP A 44 11.18 -9.43 -3.18
CA TRP A 44 10.76 -8.04 -3.35
C TRP A 44 11.58 -7.08 -2.48
N LYS A 45 12.10 -6.02 -3.10
CA LYS A 45 12.76 -4.90 -2.43
C LYS A 45 11.81 -3.73 -2.33
N VAL A 46 11.60 -3.19 -1.13
CA VAL A 46 10.84 -1.94 -0.94
C VAL A 46 11.65 -0.77 -1.50
N VAL A 47 11.06 -0.03 -2.44
CA VAL A 47 11.67 1.14 -3.10
C VAL A 47 11.13 2.45 -2.51
N ALA A 48 9.83 2.48 -2.18
CA ALA A 48 9.21 3.64 -1.58
C ALA A 48 8.07 3.22 -0.65
N GLU A 49 7.86 4.00 0.40
CA GLU A 49 6.73 3.87 1.31
C GLU A 49 6.05 5.23 1.43
N ILE A 50 4.74 5.27 1.18
CA ILE A 50 3.94 6.49 1.22
C ILE A 50 2.81 6.27 2.23
N PRO A 51 2.69 7.11 3.27
CA PRO A 51 1.60 7.00 4.22
C PRO A 51 0.26 7.24 3.55
N PHE A 52 -0.70 6.37 3.85
CA PHE A 52 -2.06 6.44 3.35
C PHE A 52 -3.03 6.58 4.51
N LEU A 53 -3.94 7.55 4.42
CA LEU A 53 -4.97 7.76 5.43
C LEU A 53 -6.07 6.70 5.29
N ASP A 54 -6.21 5.80 6.27
CA ASP A 54 -7.27 4.79 6.25
C ASP A 54 -8.60 5.44 6.63
N ARG A 55 -9.44 5.69 5.62
CA ARG A 55 -10.78 6.26 5.78
C ARG A 55 -11.69 5.43 6.69
N ALA A 56 -11.56 4.10 6.66
CA ALA A 56 -12.47 3.22 7.39
C ALA A 56 -12.23 3.28 8.90
N LEU A 57 -10.98 3.47 9.31
CA LEU A 57 -10.58 3.52 10.72
C LEU A 57 -10.41 4.94 11.26
N SER A 58 -10.26 5.94 10.38
CA SER A 58 -10.09 7.34 10.78
C SER A 58 -11.41 8.05 11.08
N LEU A 59 -11.45 8.81 12.17
CA LEU A 59 -12.60 9.61 12.59
C LEU A 59 -13.04 10.61 11.51
N PRO A 60 -14.34 10.71 11.17
CA PRO A 60 -14.84 11.61 10.13
C PRO A 60 -14.42 13.07 10.28
N LEU A 61 -14.47 13.59 11.51
CA LEU A 61 -14.12 14.98 11.79
C LEU A 61 -12.61 15.23 11.63
N CYS A 62 -11.78 14.23 11.94
CA CYS A 62 -10.33 14.35 11.90
C CYS A 62 -9.75 14.08 10.51
N ARG A 63 -10.46 13.38 9.61
CA ARG A 63 -10.00 13.16 8.22
C ARG A 63 -10.38 14.30 7.27
N SER A 64 -11.44 15.05 7.56
CA SER A 64 -11.93 16.13 6.68
C SER A 64 -11.21 17.46 6.88
N PHE A 65 -10.64 17.70 8.07
CA PHE A 65 -9.95 18.94 8.40
C PHE A 65 -8.55 18.65 8.94
N PHE A 66 -7.55 19.37 8.41
CA PHE A 66 -6.19 19.32 8.93
C PHE A 66 -6.09 20.20 10.18
N ILE A 67 -6.28 19.59 11.35
CA ILE A 67 -6.07 20.25 12.65
C ILE A 67 -4.68 19.84 13.15
N PRO A 68 -3.71 20.78 13.25
CA PRO A 68 -2.35 20.47 13.72
C PRO A 68 -2.36 19.68 15.03
N HIS A 69 -1.45 18.73 15.17
CA HIS A 69 -1.32 17.76 16.28
C HIS A 69 -2.50 16.77 16.46
N SER A 70 -3.75 17.21 16.33
CA SER A 70 -4.92 16.32 16.43
C SER A 70 -5.03 15.39 15.23
N TRP A 71 -4.69 15.86 14.03
CA TRP A 71 -4.83 15.09 12.79
C TRP A 71 -3.92 13.86 12.76
N GLN A 72 -2.64 14.01 13.12
CA GLN A 72 -1.70 12.89 13.14
C GLN A 72 -2.02 11.88 14.26
N HIS A 73 -2.47 12.35 15.42
CA HIS A 73 -2.72 11.49 16.57
C HIS A 73 -4.04 10.71 16.48
N LYS A 74 -5.07 11.29 15.85
CA LYS A 74 -6.43 10.71 15.81
C LYS A 74 -6.72 9.91 14.54
N ASN A 75 -5.90 10.07 13.49
CA ASN A 75 -6.08 9.34 12.25
C ASN A 75 -5.23 8.07 12.23
N VAL A 76 -5.75 7.04 11.57
CA VAL A 76 -5.05 5.77 11.37
C VAL A 76 -4.45 5.78 9.98
N PHE A 77 -3.15 5.54 9.91
CA PHE A 77 -2.41 5.48 8.64
C PHE A 77 -2.05 4.03 8.30
N GLY A 78 -2.36 3.64 7.07
CA GLY A 78 -1.68 2.56 6.39
C GLY A 78 -0.50 3.08 5.57
N MET A 79 0.07 2.22 4.74
CA MET A 79 1.20 2.55 3.87
C MET A 79 0.98 1.95 2.48
N TYR A 80 1.19 2.75 1.44
CA TYR A 80 1.46 2.22 0.11
C TYR A 80 2.95 1.90 0.01
N LYS A 81 3.27 0.65 -0.28
CA LYS A 81 4.61 0.17 -0.52
C LYS A 81 4.79 -0.06 -2.00
N LEU A 82 5.78 0.60 -2.59
CA LEU A 82 6.25 0.28 -3.92
C LEU A 82 7.37 -0.75 -3.78
N LEU A 83 7.11 -1.95 -4.25
CA LEU A 83 8.02 -3.08 -4.26
C LEU A 83 8.62 -3.22 -5.67
N ARG A 84 9.91 -3.50 -5.75
CA ARG A 84 10.61 -3.85 -6.99
C ARG A 84 11.16 -5.25 -6.86
N ARG A 85 10.98 -6.07 -7.90
CA ARG A 85 11.51 -7.43 -7.93
C ARG A 85 13.05 -7.39 -7.85
N ILE A 86 13.62 -8.31 -7.09
CA ILE A 86 15.07 -8.54 -7.09
C ILE A 86 15.39 -9.44 -8.28
N PRO A 87 16.18 -8.98 -9.27
CA PRO A 87 16.62 -9.85 -10.35
C PRO A 87 17.49 -10.97 -9.76
N LYS A 88 17.26 -12.22 -10.20
CA LYS A 88 18.14 -13.34 -9.87
C LYS A 88 19.44 -13.25 -10.65
#